data_AF-A0A327ZP49-F1
#
_entry.id   AF-A0A327ZP49-F1
#
_cell.length_a   1.000
_cell.length_b   1.000
_cell.length_c   1.000
_cell.angle_alpha   90.00
_cell.angle_beta   90.00
_cell.angle_gamma   90.00
#
_symmetry.space_group_name_H-M   'P 1'
#
loop_
_entity.id
_entity.type
_entity.pdbx_description
1 polymer ?
#
loop_
_entity_poly.entity_id
_entity_poly.type
_entity_poly.pdbx_seq_one_letter_code
_entity_poly.pdbx_strand_id
1 'polypeptide(L)'
;MQWIRFVLLPILLALSNGKEGFNYINPSAISLNLSIFLMVVELFASYIFAAILFMYFLNKSSNGKIKDNQPTSLLGNYYIYFVFVLFSIFILIFKGIPEGVVRFFYIAIDGTNGRVGDNKETSNVLIQYIITSGAFVFFMITTWHMYELYKKNGKRIYYYISLIAALYNVSIIVGERRTAQIYIAIVTIYILIQLYPKFKKNIIFTICGVAFVILLFMSIYKFFGAFATGSYITAIQNSNNDISFWARTFQSYYFGPENIASVIEFSDKHQLDMKQLFYDNLRSIFGINFLIDKSAYVTSQIYNLYIYKGVQTTGHVISSVGYGYLYFGIYFSSFFACFNIFISTLLERMAKHSDKIEVKFILTYLLIRFCTNLYVNSPALITFSTILLGTTGLVVMFSSIFKNRKSLKGY
;
A
#
# COMPACT_ATOMS: atom_id res chain seq x y z
N MET A 1 6.64 10.92 -4.88
CA MET A 1 5.57 11.49 -4.05
C MET A 1 5.91 12.89 -3.55
N GLN A 2 7.05 13.09 -2.88
CA GLN A 2 7.49 14.42 -2.41
C GLN A 2 7.48 15.49 -3.51
N TRP A 3 8.10 15.21 -4.66
CA TRP A 3 8.12 16.15 -5.78
C TRP A 3 6.71 16.56 -6.24
N ILE A 4 5.78 15.61 -6.31
CA ILE A 4 4.39 15.90 -6.69
C ILE A 4 3.72 16.81 -5.65
N ARG A 5 3.91 16.52 -4.36
CA ARG A 5 3.26 17.24 -3.25
C ARG A 5 3.82 18.64 -3.01
N PHE A 6 5.14 18.81 -3.13
CA PHE A 6 5.83 20.06 -2.75
C PHE A 6 6.24 20.93 -3.95
N VAL A 7 6.21 20.40 -5.18
CA VAL A 7 6.57 21.16 -6.39
C VAL A 7 5.38 21.27 -7.34
N LEU A 8 4.83 20.14 -7.79
CA LEU A 8 3.75 20.15 -8.79
C LEU A 8 2.43 20.70 -8.22
N LEU A 9 2.03 20.26 -7.03
CA LEU A 9 0.76 20.65 -6.43
C LEU A 9 0.65 22.17 -6.18
N PRO A 10 1.65 22.88 -5.62
CA PRO A 10 1.59 24.34 -5.51
C PRO A 10 1.38 25.05 -6.85
N ILE A 11 2.01 24.56 -7.93
CA ILE A 11 1.84 25.12 -9.29
C ILE A 11 0.40 24.91 -9.76
N LEU A 12 -0.16 23.71 -9.59
CA LEU A 12 -1.54 23.41 -9.97
C LEU A 12 -2.56 24.26 -9.17
N LEU A 13 -2.31 24.49 -7.89
CA LEU A 13 -3.16 25.32 -7.04
C LEU A 13 -3.10 26.80 -7.44
N ALA A 14 -1.92 27.30 -7.80
CA ALA A 14 -1.76 28.66 -8.31
C ALA A 14 -2.51 28.85 -9.65
N LEU A 15 -2.42 27.88 -10.57
CA LEU A 15 -3.08 27.92 -11.87
C LEU A 15 -4.61 27.73 -11.81
N SER A 16 -5.13 27.11 -10.75
CA SER A 16 -6.58 26.92 -10.53
C SER A 16 -7.23 28.05 -9.73
N ASN A 17 -6.54 29.19 -9.55
CA ASN A 17 -7.00 30.35 -8.79
C ASN A 17 -7.35 30.05 -7.32
N GLY A 18 -6.79 28.99 -6.73
CA GLY A 18 -6.95 28.64 -5.31
C GLY A 18 -8.40 28.36 -4.85
N LYS A 19 -9.33 28.10 -5.77
CA LYS A 19 -10.78 28.09 -5.51
C LYS A 19 -11.40 26.70 -5.36
N GLU A 20 -10.66 25.67 -4.95
CA GLU A 20 -11.21 24.32 -4.99
C GLU A 20 -10.96 23.50 -3.73
N GLY A 21 -11.66 23.89 -2.67
CA GLY A 21 -11.94 23.06 -1.50
C GLY A 21 -12.46 21.67 -1.86
N PHE A 22 -12.38 20.73 -0.91
CA PHE A 22 -13.25 19.56 -0.94
C PHE A 22 -14.70 20.04 -1.10
N ASN A 23 -15.48 19.40 -1.99
CA ASN A 23 -16.88 19.77 -2.25
C ASN A 23 -17.76 19.90 -0.99
N TYR A 24 -17.32 19.35 0.15
CA TYR A 24 -18.05 19.27 1.41
C TYR A 24 -17.56 20.24 2.50
N ILE A 25 -16.31 20.71 2.44
CA ILE A 25 -15.71 21.65 3.41
C ILE A 25 -14.73 22.59 2.69
N ASN A 26 -14.92 23.90 2.88
CA ASN A 26 -13.98 24.94 2.48
C ASN A 26 -13.26 25.46 3.73
N PRO A 27 -11.99 25.06 3.97
CA PRO A 27 -11.25 25.51 5.13
C PRO A 27 -11.00 27.03 5.10
N SER A 28 -10.93 27.64 6.28
CA SER A 28 -10.62 29.07 6.45
C SER A 28 -9.22 29.40 5.93
N ALA A 29 -9.01 30.64 5.52
CA ALA A 29 -7.71 31.13 5.08
C ALA A 29 -6.62 30.99 6.15
N ILE A 30 -7.00 31.11 7.44
CA ILE A 30 -6.08 30.94 8.58
C ILE A 30 -5.61 29.48 8.65
N SER A 31 -6.55 28.52 8.60
CA SER A 31 -6.24 27.09 8.60
C SER A 31 -5.42 26.68 7.38
N LEU A 32 -5.68 27.29 6.20
CA LEU A 32 -4.89 27.07 4.99
C LEU A 32 -3.46 27.59 5.14
N ASN A 33 -3.25 28.81 5.64
CA ASN A 33 -1.90 29.34 5.85
C ASN A 33 -1.12 28.50 6.87
N LEU A 34 -1.76 28.09 7.97
CA LEU A 34 -1.16 27.19 8.94
C LEU A 34 -0.84 25.82 8.32
N SER A 35 -1.72 25.30 7.46
CA SER A 35 -1.48 24.04 6.76
C SER A 35 -0.24 24.08 5.87
N ILE A 36 -0.04 25.18 5.14
CA ILE A 36 1.15 25.39 4.29
C ILE A 36 2.40 25.44 5.17
N PHE A 37 2.35 26.18 6.27
CA PHE A 37 3.45 26.23 7.24
C PHE A 37 3.81 24.84 7.78
N LEU A 38 2.80 24.07 8.21
CA LEU A 38 2.98 22.69 8.69
C LEU A 38 3.58 21.77 7.61
N MET A 39 3.16 21.91 6.34
CA MET A 39 3.74 21.15 5.23
C MET A 39 5.23 21.46 5.03
N VAL A 40 5.63 22.73 5.13
CA VAL A 40 7.04 23.14 5.03
C VAL A 40 7.84 22.56 6.20
N VAL A 41 7.33 22.66 7.42
CA VAL A 41 7.96 22.04 8.61
C VAL A 41 8.11 20.54 8.43
N GLU A 42 7.08 19.84 7.93
CA GLU A 42 7.12 18.40 7.67
C GLU A 42 8.18 18.03 6.64
N LEU A 43 8.37 18.84 5.58
CA LEU A 43 9.42 18.63 4.60
C LEU A 43 10.82 18.72 5.23
N PHE A 44 11.10 19.79 5.99
CA PHE A 44 12.39 19.94 6.66
C PHE A 44 12.64 18.84 7.69
N ALA A 45 11.65 18.57 8.55
CA ALA A 45 11.75 17.53 9.57
C ALA A 45 12.00 16.14 8.95
N SER A 46 11.26 15.79 7.90
CA SER A 46 11.44 14.52 7.20
C SER A 46 12.81 14.37 6.55
N TYR A 47 13.35 15.45 5.95
CA TYR A 47 14.67 15.44 5.33
C TYR A 47 15.80 15.32 6.37
N ILE A 48 15.75 16.15 7.43
CA ILE A 48 16.74 16.12 8.52
C ILE A 48 16.72 14.74 9.18
N PHE A 49 15.55 14.20 9.49
CA PHE A 49 15.43 12.90 10.12
C PHE A 49 15.94 11.76 9.23
N ALA A 50 15.61 11.78 7.93
CA ALA A 50 16.15 10.82 6.97
C ALA A 50 17.68 10.91 6.86
N ALA A 51 18.23 12.12 6.86
CA ALA A 51 19.68 12.34 6.82
C ALA A 51 20.38 11.81 8.09
N ILE A 52 19.80 12.04 9.27
CA ILE A 52 20.31 11.50 10.55
C ILE A 52 20.33 9.97 10.50
N LEU A 53 19.23 9.34 10.08
CA LEU A 53 19.17 7.88 9.96
C LEU A 53 20.18 7.35 8.95
N PHE A 54 20.31 8.01 7.81
CA PHE A 54 21.28 7.65 6.78
C PHE A 54 22.71 7.72 7.31
N MET A 55 23.10 8.80 8.00
CA MET A 55 24.43 8.92 8.63
C MET A 55 24.65 7.85 9.70
N TYR A 56 23.66 7.62 10.56
CA TYR A 56 23.75 6.60 11.61
C TYR A 56 23.94 5.18 11.04
N PHE A 57 23.20 4.85 9.98
CA PHE A 57 23.28 3.52 9.38
C PHE A 57 24.46 3.33 8.43
N LEU A 58 24.94 4.40 7.75
CA LEU A 58 26.15 4.36 6.93
C LEU A 58 27.40 4.21 7.79
N ASN A 59 27.51 4.95 8.90
CA ASN A 59 28.68 4.85 9.79
C ASN A 59 28.81 3.44 10.40
N LYS A 60 27.69 2.75 10.59
CA LYS A 60 27.69 1.34 11.03
C LYS A 60 27.96 0.34 9.89
N SER A 61 27.85 0.78 8.64
CA SER A 61 28.06 -0.02 7.42
C SER A 61 29.45 0.17 6.81
N SER A 62 30.29 1.10 7.30
CA SER A 62 31.56 1.44 6.64
C SER A 62 32.62 0.31 6.66
N ASN A 63 32.41 -0.77 7.43
CA ASN A 63 33.28 -1.96 7.42
C ASN A 63 32.93 -3.01 6.34
N GLY A 64 31.96 -2.74 5.46
CA GLY A 64 31.72 -3.60 4.30
C GLY A 64 30.58 -3.07 3.46
N LYS A 65 30.80 -2.94 2.15
CA LYS A 65 29.73 -2.67 1.17
C LYS A 65 28.59 -3.65 1.47
N ILE A 66 27.45 -3.19 2.00
CA ILE A 66 26.25 -4.01 2.14
C ILE A 66 25.89 -4.45 0.72
N LYS A 67 26.33 -5.66 0.34
CA LYS A 67 25.85 -6.32 -0.85
C LYS A 67 24.44 -6.78 -0.51
N ASP A 68 23.47 -6.41 -1.33
CA ASP A 68 22.15 -7.01 -1.24
C ASP A 68 22.33 -8.53 -1.33
N ASN A 69 22.00 -9.24 -0.25
CA ASN A 69 22.08 -10.69 -0.25
C ASN A 69 21.14 -11.18 -1.34
N GLN A 70 21.59 -12.03 -2.26
CA GLN A 70 20.66 -12.66 -3.19
C GLN A 70 19.74 -13.60 -2.39
N PRO A 71 18.45 -13.75 -2.77
CA PRO A 71 17.62 -14.77 -2.15
C PRO A 71 18.18 -16.14 -2.54
N THR A 72 18.75 -16.85 -1.58
CA THR A 72 19.43 -18.14 -1.83
C THR A 72 18.61 -19.33 -1.36
N SER A 73 17.60 -19.12 -0.52
CA SER A 73 16.86 -20.22 0.08
C SER A 73 15.41 -19.87 0.39
N LEU A 74 14.63 -20.93 0.63
CA LEU A 74 13.23 -20.87 1.01
C LEU A 74 13.15 -21.19 2.52
N LEU A 75 12.48 -20.35 3.30
CA LEU A 75 12.36 -20.52 4.76
C LEU A 75 11.40 -21.65 5.11
N GLY A 76 10.26 -21.73 4.43
CA GLY A 76 9.19 -22.68 4.73
C GLY A 76 9.34 -24.09 4.13
N ASN A 77 8.35 -24.92 4.41
CA ASN A 77 8.12 -26.20 3.77
C ASN A 77 7.28 -26.01 2.49
N TYR A 78 7.80 -26.50 1.36
CA TYR A 78 7.14 -26.44 0.05
C TYR A 78 5.71 -27.03 0.07
N TYR A 79 5.49 -28.16 0.76
CA TYR A 79 4.19 -28.84 0.76
C TYR A 79 3.09 -28.03 1.46
N ILE A 80 3.41 -27.38 2.58
CA ILE A 80 2.45 -26.55 3.31
C ILE A 80 2.02 -25.37 2.46
N TYR A 81 2.98 -24.77 1.78
CA TYR A 81 2.65 -23.69 0.88
C TYR A 81 1.81 -24.13 -0.31
N PHE A 82 2.10 -25.30 -0.89
CA PHE A 82 1.28 -25.84 -1.97
C PHE A 82 -0.17 -26.07 -1.53
N VAL A 83 -0.37 -26.64 -0.33
CA VAL A 83 -1.70 -26.80 0.27
C VAL A 83 -2.39 -25.45 0.47
N PHE A 84 -1.66 -24.43 0.95
CA PHE A 84 -2.21 -23.09 1.12
C PHE A 84 -2.61 -22.44 -0.22
N VAL A 85 -1.81 -22.62 -1.26
CA VAL A 85 -2.14 -22.13 -2.62
C VAL A 85 -3.40 -22.81 -3.14
N LEU A 86 -3.54 -24.13 -2.98
CA LEU A 86 -4.76 -24.84 -3.37
C LEU A 86 -5.98 -24.33 -2.60
N PHE A 87 -5.84 -24.12 -1.29
CA PHE A 87 -6.89 -23.55 -0.45
C PHE A 87 -7.28 -22.13 -0.90
N SER A 88 -6.30 -21.30 -1.27
CA SER A 88 -6.54 -19.97 -1.81
C SER A 88 -7.27 -20.01 -3.16
N ILE A 89 -6.94 -20.96 -4.04
CA ILE A 89 -7.62 -21.14 -5.34
C ILE A 89 -9.06 -21.63 -5.11
N PHE A 90 -9.27 -22.53 -4.15
CA PHE A 90 -10.60 -22.96 -3.74
C PHE A 90 -11.45 -21.76 -3.30
N ILE A 91 -10.94 -20.92 -2.38
CA ILE A 91 -11.66 -19.71 -1.94
C ILE A 91 -11.92 -18.75 -3.11
N LEU A 92 -10.95 -18.59 -4.02
CA LEU A 92 -11.12 -17.75 -5.20
C LEU A 92 -12.30 -18.21 -6.07
N ILE A 93 -12.43 -19.51 -6.33
CA ILE A 93 -13.48 -20.07 -7.18
C ILE A 93 -14.85 -20.00 -6.51
N PHE A 94 -14.93 -20.34 -5.22
CA PHE A 94 -16.22 -20.45 -4.52
C PHE A 94 -16.75 -19.13 -3.94
N LYS A 95 -15.87 -18.19 -3.60
CA LYS A 95 -16.26 -16.89 -3.02
C LYS A 95 -15.70 -15.71 -3.77
N GLY A 96 -14.41 -15.75 -4.15
CA GLY A 96 -13.72 -14.61 -4.72
C GLY A 96 -14.33 -14.08 -6.03
N ILE A 97 -14.61 -14.98 -6.98
CA ILE A 97 -15.21 -14.66 -8.29
C ILE A 97 -16.72 -14.41 -8.15
N PRO A 98 -17.53 -15.28 -7.51
CA PRO A 98 -18.97 -15.09 -7.44
C PRO A 98 -19.39 -13.81 -6.69
N GLU A 99 -18.67 -13.44 -5.62
CA GLU A 99 -18.95 -12.22 -4.84
C GLU A 99 -18.26 -10.97 -5.44
N GLY A 100 -17.55 -11.09 -6.57
CA GLY A 100 -16.85 -9.99 -7.22
C GLY A 100 -15.71 -9.36 -6.41
N VAL A 101 -15.23 -10.05 -5.38
CA VAL A 101 -14.19 -9.59 -4.43
C VAL A 101 -12.83 -9.48 -5.11
N VAL A 102 -12.55 -10.36 -6.07
CA VAL A 102 -11.32 -10.35 -6.87
C VAL A 102 -11.68 -10.37 -8.34
N ARG A 103 -11.04 -9.48 -9.11
CA ARG A 103 -11.22 -9.40 -10.56
C ARG A 103 -9.88 -9.60 -11.27
N PHE A 104 -9.93 -10.14 -12.48
CA PHE A 104 -8.74 -10.37 -13.30
C PHE A 104 -8.79 -9.46 -14.52
N PHE A 105 -7.69 -8.75 -14.79
CA PHE A 105 -7.47 -7.90 -15.98
C PHE A 105 -8.39 -6.68 -16.15
N TYR A 106 -9.71 -6.83 -16.04
CA TYR A 106 -10.69 -5.76 -16.25
C TYR A 106 -11.82 -5.81 -15.21
N ILE A 107 -12.53 -4.70 -15.08
CA ILE A 107 -13.68 -4.57 -14.19
C ILE A 107 -14.94 -4.65 -15.06
N ALA A 108 -15.66 -5.77 -15.00
CA ALA A 108 -16.93 -5.91 -15.71
C ALA A 108 -17.90 -4.79 -15.31
N ILE A 109 -18.50 -4.14 -16.31
CA ILE A 109 -19.51 -3.10 -16.15
C ILE A 109 -20.87 -3.77 -16.30
N ASP A 110 -21.51 -4.07 -15.17
CA ASP A 110 -22.92 -4.47 -15.17
C ASP A 110 -23.75 -3.22 -14.92
N GLY A 111 -24.45 -2.75 -15.96
CA GLY A 111 -25.27 -1.53 -15.94
C GLY A 111 -26.45 -1.53 -14.96
N THR A 112 -26.53 -2.50 -14.06
CA THR A 112 -27.63 -2.70 -13.10
C THR A 112 -27.18 -2.63 -11.64
N ASN A 113 -25.88 -2.69 -11.33
CA ASN A 113 -25.39 -2.65 -9.96
C ASN A 113 -24.61 -1.36 -9.71
N GLY A 114 -25.12 -0.54 -8.79
CA GLY A 114 -24.46 0.67 -8.32
C GLY A 114 -23.00 0.42 -7.96
N ARG A 115 -22.19 1.48 -8.04
CA ARG A 115 -20.74 1.49 -7.77
C ARG A 115 -20.40 0.52 -6.63
N VAL A 116 -19.63 -0.53 -6.95
CA VAL A 116 -19.10 -1.48 -5.96
C VAL A 116 -18.12 -0.73 -5.06
N GLY A 117 -18.65 -0.11 -4.00
CA GLY A 117 -17.85 0.59 -3.01
C GLY A 117 -16.87 -0.34 -2.29
N ASP A 118 -15.91 0.23 -1.57
CA ASP A 118 -15.01 -0.53 -0.69
C ASP A 118 -15.85 -1.51 0.17
N ASN A 119 -15.53 -2.81 0.06
CA ASN A 119 -16.25 -3.89 0.74
C ASN A 119 -16.37 -3.58 2.24
N LYS A 120 -17.60 -3.33 2.71
CA LYS A 120 -17.87 -2.91 4.10
C LYS A 120 -17.75 -4.06 5.10
N GLU A 121 -17.85 -5.30 4.64
CA GLU A 121 -17.79 -6.47 5.52
C GLU A 121 -16.35 -6.96 5.77
N THR A 122 -16.04 -7.19 7.05
CA THR A 122 -14.71 -7.68 7.48
C THR A 122 -14.36 -9.05 6.89
N SER A 123 -15.37 -9.90 6.66
CA SER A 123 -15.26 -11.20 5.98
C SER A 123 -14.68 -11.07 4.57
N ASN A 124 -15.22 -10.14 3.78
CA ASN A 124 -14.81 -9.94 2.38
C ASN A 124 -13.39 -9.39 2.28
N VAL A 125 -13.01 -8.51 3.21
CA VAL A 125 -11.62 -8.04 3.32
C VAL A 125 -10.69 -9.20 3.65
N LEU A 126 -11.05 -10.07 4.59
CA LEU A 126 -10.20 -11.22 4.95
C LEU A 126 -10.06 -12.22 3.79
N ILE A 127 -11.16 -12.52 3.08
CA ILE A 127 -11.14 -13.35 1.85
C ILE A 127 -10.20 -12.77 0.80
N GLN A 128 -10.31 -11.47 0.56
CA GLN A 128 -9.46 -10.74 -0.37
C GLN A 128 -7.97 -10.88 -0.02
N TYR A 129 -7.62 -10.75 1.27
CA TYR A 129 -6.24 -10.92 1.72
C TYR A 129 -5.76 -12.38 1.67
N ILE A 130 -6.63 -13.37 1.88
CA ILE A 130 -6.26 -14.79 1.69
C ILE A 130 -5.91 -15.05 0.23
N ILE A 131 -6.75 -14.61 -0.71
CA ILE A 131 -6.53 -14.79 -2.15
C ILE A 131 -5.21 -14.13 -2.58
N THR A 132 -5.01 -12.88 -2.14
CA THR A 132 -3.79 -12.12 -2.43
C THR A 132 -2.56 -12.81 -1.84
N SER A 133 -2.66 -13.30 -0.60
CA SER A 133 -1.56 -14.04 0.05
C SER A 133 -1.23 -15.33 -0.68
N GLY A 134 -2.24 -16.06 -1.18
CA GLY A 134 -2.05 -17.26 -1.98
C GLY A 134 -1.31 -16.98 -3.28
N ALA A 135 -1.64 -15.88 -3.96
CA ALA A 135 -0.92 -15.45 -5.15
C ALA A 135 0.54 -15.08 -4.86
N PHE A 136 0.80 -14.38 -3.75
CA PHE A 136 2.16 -14.06 -3.31
C PHE A 136 2.96 -15.34 -3.05
N VAL A 137 2.39 -16.29 -2.29
CA VAL A 137 3.02 -17.58 -1.98
C VAL A 137 3.29 -18.38 -3.25
N PHE A 138 2.32 -18.44 -4.16
CA PHE A 138 2.47 -19.09 -5.47
C PHE A 138 3.62 -18.48 -6.29
N PHE A 139 3.68 -17.15 -6.37
CA PHE A 139 4.75 -16.44 -7.06
C PHE A 139 6.14 -16.76 -6.46
N MET A 140 6.26 -16.65 -5.14
CA MET A 140 7.53 -16.87 -4.43
C MET A 140 8.08 -18.28 -4.65
N ILE A 141 7.23 -19.30 -4.52
CA ILE A 141 7.65 -20.71 -4.62
C ILE A 141 7.99 -21.08 -6.06
N THR A 142 7.13 -20.69 -7.00
CA THR A 142 7.33 -20.99 -8.41
C THR A 142 8.63 -20.36 -8.88
N THR A 143 8.86 -19.10 -8.53
CA THR A 143 10.04 -18.35 -8.96
C THR A 143 11.31 -18.88 -8.29
N TRP A 144 11.26 -19.25 -7.01
CA TRP A 144 12.40 -19.88 -6.33
C TRP A 144 12.75 -21.24 -6.94
N HIS A 145 11.76 -22.11 -7.14
CA HIS A 145 11.99 -23.45 -7.70
C HIS A 145 12.56 -23.39 -9.11
N MET A 146 12.00 -22.51 -9.96
CA MET A 146 12.50 -22.30 -11.31
C MET A 146 13.89 -21.69 -11.33
N TYR A 147 14.23 -20.82 -10.38
CA TYR A 147 15.57 -20.27 -10.26
C TYR A 147 16.62 -21.34 -9.93
N GLU A 148 16.31 -22.28 -9.04
CA GLU A 148 17.20 -23.41 -8.74
C GLU A 148 17.40 -24.32 -9.96
N LEU A 149 16.35 -24.57 -10.75
CA LEU A 149 16.45 -25.30 -12.02
C LEU A 149 17.26 -24.53 -13.08
N TYR A 150 17.12 -23.20 -13.11
CA TYR A 150 17.89 -22.33 -14.00
C TYR A 150 19.39 -22.36 -13.68
N LYS A 151 19.78 -22.34 -12.39
CA LYS A 151 21.19 -22.47 -12.00
C LYS A 151 21.82 -23.78 -12.48
N LYS A 152 21.07 -24.88 -12.39
CA LYS A 152 21.55 -26.22 -12.76
C LYS A 152 21.67 -26.41 -14.27
N ASN A 153 20.66 -25.97 -15.02
CA ASN A 153 20.51 -26.30 -16.44
C ASN A 153 20.82 -25.15 -17.40
N GLY A 154 20.85 -23.89 -16.92
CA GLY A 154 21.05 -22.69 -17.73
C GLY A 154 19.93 -22.36 -18.74
N LYS A 155 18.87 -23.17 -18.84
CA LYS A 155 17.82 -23.03 -19.85
C LYS A 155 16.92 -21.82 -19.55
N ARG A 156 16.67 -20.98 -20.56
CA ARG A 156 15.83 -19.77 -20.44
C ARG A 156 14.35 -20.06 -20.13
N ILE A 157 13.87 -21.28 -20.35
CA ILE A 157 12.47 -21.66 -20.08
C ILE A 157 12.07 -21.40 -18.63
N TYR A 158 12.96 -21.67 -17.67
CA TYR A 158 12.69 -21.47 -16.24
C TYR A 158 12.50 -19.99 -15.88
N TYR A 159 13.23 -19.11 -16.56
CA TYR A 159 13.04 -17.67 -16.45
C TYR A 159 11.64 -17.26 -16.97
N TYR A 160 11.22 -17.77 -18.13
CA TYR A 160 9.89 -17.45 -18.68
C TYR A 160 8.75 -17.97 -17.81
N ILE A 161 8.88 -19.14 -17.19
CA ILE A 161 7.89 -19.65 -16.22
C ILE A 161 7.80 -18.72 -15.00
N SER A 162 8.95 -18.25 -14.48
CA SER A 162 8.98 -17.27 -13.39
C SER A 162 8.33 -15.94 -13.79
N LEU A 163 8.54 -15.51 -15.04
CA LEU A 163 7.92 -14.31 -15.59
C LEU A 163 6.40 -14.46 -15.71
N ILE A 164 5.88 -15.62 -16.14
CA ILE A 164 4.44 -15.89 -16.19
C ILE A 164 3.85 -15.86 -14.78
N ALA A 165 4.51 -16.46 -13.78
CA ALA A 165 4.06 -16.39 -12.39
C ALA A 165 4.03 -14.95 -11.85
N ALA A 166 5.00 -14.12 -12.25
CA ALA A 166 5.02 -12.69 -11.94
C ALA A 166 3.86 -11.93 -12.61
N LEU A 167 3.58 -12.20 -13.89
CA LEU A 167 2.46 -11.59 -14.60
C LEU A 167 1.13 -11.97 -13.97
N TYR A 168 0.94 -13.24 -13.60
CA TYR A 168 -0.21 -13.68 -12.83
C TYR A 168 -0.36 -12.86 -11.54
N ASN A 169 0.71 -12.74 -10.76
CA ASN A 169 0.70 -12.00 -9.50
C ASN A 169 0.30 -10.52 -9.66
N VAL A 170 0.80 -9.86 -10.71
CA VAL A 170 0.51 -8.45 -11.03
C VAL A 170 -0.88 -8.28 -11.65
N SER A 171 -1.47 -9.33 -12.23
CA SER A 171 -2.78 -9.25 -12.92
C SER A 171 -3.98 -9.38 -12.00
N ILE A 172 -3.78 -9.77 -10.73
CA ILE A 172 -4.85 -9.92 -9.76
C ILE A 172 -5.27 -8.54 -9.27
N ILE A 173 -6.46 -8.10 -9.67
CA ILE A 173 -7.05 -6.84 -9.23
C ILE A 173 -7.83 -7.07 -7.94
N VAL A 174 -7.22 -6.60 -6.87
CA VAL A 174 -7.66 -6.75 -5.50
C VAL A 174 -8.30 -5.42 -5.06
N GLY A 175 -9.63 -5.33 -5.19
CA GLY A 175 -10.40 -4.11 -4.89
C GLY A 175 -10.11 -2.95 -5.86
N GLU A 176 -10.56 -1.73 -5.54
CA GLU A 176 -10.41 -0.56 -6.41
C GLU A 176 -9.07 0.21 -6.25
N ARG A 177 -8.13 -0.31 -5.45
CA ARG A 177 -6.92 0.40 -5.05
C ARG A 177 -5.80 0.23 -6.07
N ARG A 178 -5.73 1.14 -7.05
CA ARG A 178 -4.68 1.20 -8.10
C ARG A 178 -3.24 1.16 -7.54
N THR A 179 -3.02 1.80 -6.40
CA THR A 179 -1.70 1.85 -5.76
C THR A 179 -1.21 0.46 -5.32
N ALA A 180 -2.12 -0.47 -4.98
CA ALA A 180 -1.74 -1.83 -4.61
C ALA A 180 -1.05 -2.56 -5.78
N GLN A 181 -1.54 -2.34 -7.02
CA GLN A 181 -0.95 -2.94 -8.22
C GLN A 181 0.48 -2.44 -8.47
N ILE A 182 0.72 -1.14 -8.24
CA ILE A 182 2.05 -0.55 -8.34
C ILE A 182 3.01 -1.23 -7.35
N TYR A 183 2.57 -1.50 -6.12
CA TYR A 183 3.43 -2.14 -5.12
C TYR A 183 3.77 -3.58 -5.49
N ILE A 184 2.77 -4.36 -5.90
CA ILE A 184 2.97 -5.75 -6.35
C ILE A 184 3.96 -5.78 -7.52
N ALA A 185 3.80 -4.89 -8.49
CA ALA A 185 4.69 -4.78 -9.65
C ALA A 185 6.14 -4.47 -9.24
N ILE A 186 6.36 -3.46 -8.39
CA ILE A 186 7.71 -3.07 -7.95
C ILE A 186 8.39 -4.22 -7.19
N VAL A 187 7.69 -4.88 -6.26
CA VAL A 187 8.24 -5.98 -5.45
C VAL A 187 8.57 -7.18 -6.34
N THR A 188 7.69 -7.51 -7.29
CA THR A 188 7.87 -8.61 -8.23
C THR A 188 9.07 -8.36 -9.15
N ILE A 189 9.22 -7.14 -9.67
CA ILE A 189 10.39 -6.71 -10.45
C ILE A 189 11.66 -6.85 -9.60
N TYR A 190 11.65 -6.34 -8.37
CA TYR A 190 12.80 -6.36 -7.47
C TYR A 190 13.29 -7.79 -7.20
N ILE A 191 12.39 -8.71 -6.83
CA ILE A 191 12.74 -10.12 -6.58
C ILE A 191 13.28 -10.78 -7.86
N LEU A 192 12.62 -10.59 -9.01
CA LEU A 192 13.07 -11.20 -10.26
C LEU A 192 14.43 -10.66 -10.73
N ILE A 193 14.73 -9.37 -10.56
CA ILE A 193 16.05 -8.81 -10.91
C ILE A 193 17.14 -9.43 -10.04
N GLN A 194 16.88 -9.68 -8.76
CA GLN A 194 17.86 -10.33 -7.89
C GLN A 194 18.15 -11.77 -8.28
N LEU A 195 17.14 -12.52 -8.72
CA LEU A 195 17.28 -13.91 -9.14
C LEU A 195 17.82 -14.03 -10.58
N TYR A 196 17.39 -13.14 -11.48
CA TYR A 196 17.70 -13.17 -12.91
C TYR A 196 18.34 -11.87 -13.40
N PRO A 197 19.53 -11.46 -12.87
CA PRO A 197 20.13 -10.17 -13.16
C PRO A 197 20.45 -9.97 -14.66
N LYS A 198 20.73 -11.07 -15.38
CA LYS A 198 20.97 -11.05 -16.84
C LYS A 198 19.76 -10.54 -17.64
N PHE A 199 18.54 -10.69 -17.12
CA PHE A 199 17.30 -10.34 -17.82
C PHE A 199 16.63 -9.05 -17.30
N LYS A 200 17.36 -8.21 -16.53
CA LYS A 200 16.81 -7.03 -15.84
C LYS A 200 15.94 -6.12 -16.73
N LYS A 201 16.40 -5.83 -17.95
CA LYS A 201 15.68 -4.93 -18.87
C LYS A 201 14.36 -5.54 -19.33
N ASN A 202 14.38 -6.84 -19.65
CA ASN A 202 13.18 -7.56 -20.11
C ASN A 202 12.14 -7.68 -18.98
N ILE A 203 12.59 -7.96 -17.75
CA ILE A 203 11.73 -8.01 -16.55
C ILE A 203 11.01 -6.67 -16.36
N ILE A 204 11.77 -5.57 -16.35
CA ILE A 204 11.21 -4.22 -16.17
C ILE A 204 10.21 -3.91 -17.27
N PHE A 205 10.59 -4.07 -18.54
CA PHE A 205 9.74 -3.70 -19.67
C PHE A 205 8.42 -4.50 -19.68
N THR A 206 8.50 -5.82 -19.47
CA THR A 206 7.32 -6.69 -19.52
C THR A 206 6.35 -6.41 -18.36
N ILE A 207 6.86 -6.35 -17.13
CA ILE A 207 6.01 -6.14 -15.95
C ILE A 207 5.46 -4.71 -15.91
N CYS A 208 6.28 -3.69 -16.24
CA CYS A 208 5.78 -2.32 -16.33
C CYS A 208 4.76 -2.16 -17.45
N GLY A 209 4.93 -2.83 -18.59
CA GLY A 209 3.94 -2.83 -19.67
C GLY A 209 2.59 -3.37 -19.22
N VAL A 210 2.57 -4.54 -18.58
CA VAL A 210 1.32 -5.13 -18.05
C VAL A 210 0.72 -4.28 -16.94
N ALA A 211 1.52 -3.81 -15.99
CA ALA A 211 1.06 -2.92 -14.93
C ALA A 211 0.46 -1.62 -15.49
N PHE A 212 1.07 -1.04 -16.54
CA PHE A 212 0.56 0.15 -17.21
C PHE A 212 -0.81 -0.10 -17.84
N VAL A 213 -0.98 -1.22 -18.56
CA VAL A 213 -2.27 -1.60 -19.16
C VAL A 213 -3.36 -1.75 -18.09
N ILE A 214 -3.07 -2.46 -16.99
CA ILE A 214 -4.00 -2.63 -15.87
C ILE A 214 -4.37 -1.28 -15.25
N LEU A 215 -3.38 -0.43 -14.96
CA LEU A 215 -3.59 0.89 -14.37
C LEU A 215 -4.39 1.81 -15.29
N LEU A 216 -4.19 1.71 -16.60
CA LEU A 216 -4.94 2.45 -17.60
C LEU A 216 -6.42 2.04 -17.56
N PHE A 217 -6.75 0.73 -17.59
CA PHE A 217 -8.12 0.27 -17.49
C PHE A 217 -8.79 0.63 -16.16
N MET A 218 -8.08 0.49 -15.03
CA MET A 218 -8.58 0.95 -13.73
C MET A 218 -8.75 2.48 -13.67
N SER A 219 -7.95 3.22 -14.42
CA SER A 219 -8.04 4.68 -14.53
C SER A 219 -9.29 5.08 -15.29
N ILE A 220 -9.52 4.49 -16.47
CA ILE A 220 -10.71 4.77 -17.26
C ILE A 220 -11.98 4.41 -16.48
N TYR A 221 -12.00 3.23 -15.86
CA TYR A 221 -13.16 2.75 -15.10
C TYR A 221 -13.66 3.79 -14.06
N LYS A 222 -12.73 4.40 -13.32
CA LYS A 222 -13.05 5.23 -12.15
C LYS A 222 -12.96 6.74 -12.36
N PHE A 223 -12.05 7.24 -13.20
CA PHE A 223 -11.98 8.69 -13.47
C PHE A 223 -13.05 9.15 -14.45
N PHE A 224 -13.42 8.31 -15.40
CA PHE A 224 -14.37 8.70 -16.44
C PHE A 224 -15.79 8.19 -16.15
N GLY A 225 -16.00 7.52 -15.01
CA GLY A 225 -17.31 7.01 -14.62
C GLY A 225 -17.85 5.98 -15.61
N ALA A 226 -17.00 5.08 -16.10
CA ALA A 226 -17.42 4.01 -17.02
C ALA A 226 -18.54 3.14 -16.42
N PHE A 227 -18.62 3.07 -15.09
CA PHE A 227 -19.73 2.44 -14.36
C PHE A 227 -21.08 3.16 -14.54
N ALA A 228 -21.07 4.49 -14.70
CA ALA A 228 -22.28 5.32 -14.85
C ALA A 228 -22.73 5.42 -16.32
N THR A 229 -21.80 5.27 -17.25
CA THR A 229 -22.04 5.41 -18.70
C THR A 229 -22.19 4.08 -19.43
N GLY A 230 -21.95 2.94 -18.77
CA GLY A 230 -22.06 1.60 -19.36
C GLY A 230 -20.96 1.25 -20.36
N SER A 231 -20.06 2.18 -20.69
CA SER A 231 -19.04 2.03 -21.72
C SER A 231 -17.79 2.86 -21.39
N TYR A 232 -16.62 2.24 -21.53
CA TYR A 232 -15.33 2.90 -21.41
C TYR A 232 -15.12 4.03 -22.44
N ILE A 233 -15.72 3.92 -23.63
CA ILE A 233 -15.54 4.88 -24.72
C ILE A 233 -16.38 6.15 -24.47
N THR A 234 -17.64 5.97 -24.08
CA THR A 234 -18.58 7.07 -23.78
C THR A 234 -18.13 7.87 -22.55
N ALA A 235 -17.53 7.20 -21.58
CA ALA A 235 -16.91 7.79 -20.40
C ALA A 235 -15.83 8.83 -20.77
N ILE A 236 -14.97 8.52 -21.74
CA ILE A 236 -13.85 9.38 -22.18
C ILE A 236 -14.36 10.61 -22.92
N GLN A 237 -15.39 10.45 -23.75
CA GLN A 237 -15.93 11.53 -24.57
C GLN A 237 -16.66 12.61 -23.75
N ASN A 238 -17.18 12.24 -22.57
CA ASN A 238 -17.99 13.13 -21.74
C ASN A 238 -17.22 13.77 -20.57
N SER A 239 -15.91 13.55 -20.42
CA SER A 239 -15.15 14.11 -19.30
C SER A 239 -14.62 15.52 -19.58
N ASN A 240 -15.12 16.51 -18.85
CA ASN A 240 -14.51 17.84 -18.77
C ASN A 240 -13.43 17.84 -17.70
N ASN A 241 -12.19 17.50 -18.09
CA ASN A 241 -11.03 17.49 -17.20
C ASN A 241 -10.29 18.83 -17.29
N ASP A 242 -10.76 19.85 -16.59
CA ASP A 242 -10.08 21.14 -16.48
C ASP A 242 -8.90 21.10 -15.48
N ILE A 243 -8.10 22.16 -15.44
CA ILE A 243 -6.93 22.26 -14.53
C ILE A 243 -7.33 22.12 -13.06
N SER A 244 -8.51 22.63 -12.75
CA SER A 244 -9.25 22.56 -11.50
C SER A 244 -9.47 21.10 -11.04
N PHE A 245 -10.07 20.26 -11.90
CA PHE A 245 -10.25 18.83 -11.63
C PHE A 245 -8.93 18.14 -11.24
N TRP A 246 -7.84 18.47 -11.94
CA TRP A 246 -6.52 17.94 -11.62
C TRP A 246 -6.02 18.45 -10.27
N ALA A 247 -6.11 19.75 -9.99
CA ALA A 247 -5.72 20.33 -8.70
C ALA A 247 -6.41 19.62 -7.52
N ARG A 248 -7.75 19.48 -7.56
CA ARG A 248 -8.53 18.72 -6.55
C ARG A 248 -8.11 17.27 -6.43
N THR A 249 -7.86 16.61 -7.56
CA THR A 249 -7.43 15.21 -7.59
C THR A 249 -6.07 15.08 -6.91
N PHE A 250 -5.08 15.89 -7.30
CA PHE A 250 -3.75 15.84 -6.69
C PHE A 250 -3.80 16.18 -5.20
N GLN A 251 -4.61 17.14 -4.79
CA GLN A 251 -4.80 17.50 -3.39
C GLN A 251 -5.35 16.36 -2.53
N SER A 252 -6.35 15.65 -3.06
CA SER A 252 -6.97 14.50 -2.38
C SER A 252 -6.02 13.30 -2.27
N TYR A 253 -5.22 13.04 -3.32
CA TYR A 253 -4.34 11.88 -3.39
C TYR A 253 -2.97 12.09 -2.74
N TYR A 254 -2.49 13.33 -2.67
CA TYR A 254 -1.15 13.68 -2.17
C TYR A 254 -1.19 14.51 -0.89
N PHE A 255 -2.32 14.57 -0.19
CA PHE A 255 -2.45 15.26 1.11
C PHE A 255 -2.06 16.73 1.01
N GLY A 256 -2.72 17.45 0.11
CA GLY A 256 -2.50 18.88 -0.07
C GLY A 256 -2.92 19.74 1.11
N PRO A 257 -2.72 21.06 1.03
CA PRO A 257 -2.95 22.00 2.13
C PRO A 257 -4.37 21.91 2.71
N GLU A 258 -5.41 21.80 1.87
CA GLU A 258 -6.78 21.66 2.38
C GLU A 258 -7.01 20.40 3.22
N ASN A 259 -6.37 19.27 2.92
CA ASN A 259 -6.51 18.06 3.74
C ASN A 259 -5.99 18.29 5.15
N ILE A 260 -4.95 19.09 5.30
CA ILE A 260 -4.39 19.45 6.60
C ILE A 260 -5.24 20.54 7.24
N ALA A 261 -5.68 21.55 6.48
CA ALA A 261 -6.52 22.63 6.96
C ALA A 261 -7.87 22.13 7.51
N SER A 262 -8.50 21.16 6.84
CA SER A 262 -9.72 20.52 7.35
C SER A 262 -9.47 19.72 8.63
N VAL A 263 -8.26 19.21 8.85
CA VAL A 263 -7.87 18.53 10.09
C VAL A 263 -7.62 19.54 11.22
N ILE A 264 -7.06 20.72 10.92
CA ILE A 264 -6.89 21.80 11.89
C ILE A 264 -8.28 22.27 12.38
N GLU A 265 -9.21 22.55 11.48
CA GLU A 265 -10.56 22.94 11.90
C GLU A 265 -11.31 21.83 12.64
N PHE A 266 -11.03 20.58 12.27
CA PHE A 266 -11.54 19.42 12.99
C PHE A 266 -10.99 19.37 14.42
N SER A 267 -9.70 19.64 14.65
CA SER A 267 -9.10 19.65 15.98
C SER A 267 -9.68 20.74 16.87
N ASP A 268 -9.97 21.91 16.30
CA ASP A 268 -10.55 23.03 17.05
C ASP A 268 -11.95 22.69 17.57
N LYS A 269 -12.70 21.86 16.83
CA LYS A 269 -14.05 21.42 17.18
C LYS A 269 -14.08 20.12 18.00
N HIS A 270 -13.06 19.28 17.86
CA HIS A 270 -12.97 17.98 18.51
C HIS A 270 -11.65 17.87 19.26
N GLN A 271 -11.71 18.06 20.58
CA GLN A 271 -10.56 17.86 21.46
C GLN A 271 -10.37 16.37 21.74
N LEU A 272 -9.66 15.70 20.83
CA LEU A 272 -9.27 14.30 21.02
C LEU A 272 -8.12 14.22 22.01
N ASP A 273 -8.17 13.25 22.92
CA ASP A 273 -7.14 13.03 23.92
C ASP A 273 -6.10 11.99 23.47
N MET A 274 -5.04 11.84 24.28
CA MET A 274 -4.01 10.83 24.02
C MET A 274 -4.56 9.39 24.13
N LYS A 275 -5.67 9.16 24.84
CA LYS A 275 -6.29 7.83 24.91
C LYS A 275 -6.85 7.43 23.55
N GLN A 276 -7.44 8.37 22.81
CA GLN A 276 -7.87 8.14 21.43
C GLN A 276 -6.69 7.74 20.53
N LEU A 277 -5.52 8.35 20.71
CA LEU A 277 -4.32 7.97 19.95
C LEU A 277 -3.93 6.51 20.21
N PHE A 278 -3.91 6.06 21.47
CA PHE A 278 -3.61 4.67 21.80
C PHE A 278 -4.70 3.72 21.26
N TYR A 279 -5.97 4.10 21.41
CA TYR A 279 -7.11 3.35 20.89
C TYR A 279 -7.01 3.15 19.38
N ASP A 280 -6.70 4.19 18.62
CA ASP A 280 -6.53 4.14 17.16
C ASP A 280 -5.43 3.17 16.74
N ASN A 281 -4.27 3.21 17.42
CA ASN A 281 -3.15 2.34 17.10
C ASN A 281 -3.45 0.88 17.44
N LEU A 282 -4.07 0.62 18.60
CA LEU A 282 -4.40 -0.74 19.01
C LEU A 282 -5.52 -1.34 18.14
N ARG A 283 -6.55 -0.56 17.79
CA ARG A 283 -7.61 -0.95 16.83
C ARG A 283 -7.07 -1.19 15.42
N SER A 284 -5.92 -0.61 15.09
CA SER A 284 -5.23 -0.79 13.82
C SER A 284 -4.34 -2.04 13.77
N ILE A 285 -4.16 -2.78 14.86
CA ILE A 285 -3.37 -4.02 14.84
C ILE A 285 -4.29 -5.21 14.58
N PHE A 286 -4.09 -5.88 13.45
CA PHE A 286 -4.78 -7.13 13.15
C PHE A 286 -4.57 -8.18 14.26
N GLY A 287 -5.65 -8.81 14.71
CA GLY A 287 -5.62 -9.75 15.85
C GLY A 287 -6.01 -9.05 17.15
N ILE A 288 -5.30 -7.98 17.51
CA ILE A 288 -5.60 -7.20 18.71
C ILE A 288 -6.94 -6.46 18.56
N ASN A 289 -7.26 -6.01 17.34
CA ASN A 289 -8.52 -5.32 17.04
C ASN A 289 -9.80 -6.13 17.33
N PHE A 290 -9.69 -7.46 17.51
CA PHE A 290 -10.80 -8.33 17.92
C PHE A 290 -11.05 -8.31 19.43
N LEU A 291 -10.03 -7.96 20.22
CA LEU A 291 -10.08 -7.91 21.69
C LEU A 291 -10.51 -6.53 22.20
N ILE A 292 -10.53 -5.52 21.35
CA ILE A 292 -10.84 -4.13 21.71
C ILE A 292 -12.29 -3.84 21.37
N ASP A 293 -12.95 -3.11 22.27
CA ASP A 293 -14.30 -2.63 22.06
C ASP A 293 -14.42 -1.87 20.73
N LYS A 294 -15.51 -2.15 20.01
CA LYS A 294 -15.83 -1.57 18.70
C LYS A 294 -16.95 -0.53 18.79
N SER A 295 -17.46 -0.24 20.00
CA SER A 295 -18.49 0.76 20.25
C SER A 295 -18.02 2.19 19.93
N ALA A 296 -16.73 2.47 20.15
CA ALA A 296 -16.12 3.78 19.89
C ALA A 296 -15.53 3.89 18.48
N TYR A 297 -15.69 5.06 17.86
CA TYR A 297 -15.10 5.37 16.56
C TYR A 297 -13.59 5.66 16.67
N VAL A 298 -12.82 5.22 15.68
CA VAL A 298 -11.42 5.67 15.53
C VAL A 298 -11.38 7.08 14.93
N THR A 299 -10.28 7.81 15.10
CA THR A 299 -10.19 9.22 14.67
C THR A 299 -10.47 9.41 13.19
N SER A 300 -10.04 8.47 12.34
CA SER A 300 -10.35 8.52 10.90
C SER A 300 -11.85 8.44 10.64
N GLN A 301 -12.62 7.69 11.44
CA GLN A 301 -14.07 7.61 11.30
C GLN A 301 -14.73 8.89 11.81
N ILE A 302 -14.30 9.43 12.95
CA ILE A 302 -14.80 10.71 13.49
C ILE A 302 -14.55 11.84 12.49
N TYR A 303 -13.35 11.91 11.93
CA TYR A 303 -12.97 12.89 10.91
C TYR A 303 -13.80 12.77 9.62
N ASN A 304 -14.08 11.55 9.16
CA ASN A 304 -14.94 11.35 8.00
C ASN A 304 -16.39 11.74 8.30
N LEU A 305 -16.91 11.42 9.49
CA LEU A 305 -18.23 11.89 9.92
C LEU A 305 -18.29 13.42 9.96
N TYR A 306 -17.22 14.09 10.39
CA TYR A 306 -17.11 15.55 10.34
C TYR A 306 -17.18 16.09 8.90
N ILE A 307 -16.36 15.54 7.98
CA ILE A 307 -16.36 15.97 6.57
C ILE A 307 -17.71 15.73 5.89
N TYR A 308 -18.29 14.55 6.11
CA TYR A 308 -19.53 14.12 5.46
C TYR A 308 -20.78 14.47 6.26
N LYS A 309 -20.70 15.37 7.26
CA LYS A 309 -21.83 15.83 8.08
C LYS A 309 -22.67 14.68 8.67
N GLY A 310 -22.00 13.64 9.14
CA GLY A 310 -22.61 12.47 9.78
C GLY A 310 -23.02 11.33 8.84
N VAL A 311 -22.88 11.49 7.52
CA VAL A 311 -23.40 10.53 6.53
C VAL A 311 -22.46 9.33 6.31
N GLN A 312 -21.14 9.54 6.42
CA GLN A 312 -20.16 8.52 6.02
C GLN A 312 -18.95 8.48 6.96
N THR A 313 -18.50 7.28 7.32
CA THR A 313 -17.37 7.03 8.24
C THR A 313 -16.05 6.75 7.52
N THR A 314 -16.02 6.76 6.19
CA THR A 314 -14.86 6.44 5.36
C THR A 314 -14.79 7.38 4.15
N GLY A 315 -13.61 7.56 3.55
CA GLY A 315 -13.45 8.28 2.29
C GLY A 315 -12.17 9.08 2.23
N HIS A 316 -11.96 9.98 3.19
CA HIS A 316 -10.75 10.77 3.33
C HIS A 316 -9.77 10.12 4.28
N VAL A 317 -8.50 10.12 3.85
CA VAL A 317 -7.36 9.71 4.66
C VAL A 317 -6.71 10.97 5.26
N ILE A 318 -6.36 10.88 6.54
CA ILE A 318 -5.70 11.97 7.28
C ILE A 318 -4.21 11.93 6.95
N SER A 319 -3.63 13.08 6.64
CA SER A 319 -2.18 13.22 6.47
C SER A 319 -1.41 12.96 7.78
N SER A 320 -0.14 12.56 7.69
CA SER A 320 0.72 12.37 8.87
C SER A 320 0.87 13.65 9.69
N VAL A 321 1.07 14.80 9.06
CA VAL A 321 1.21 16.08 9.75
C VAL A 321 -0.10 16.55 10.40
N GLY A 322 -1.24 16.35 9.72
CA GLY A 322 -2.54 16.65 10.32
C GLY A 322 -2.83 15.73 11.52
N TYR A 323 -2.52 14.44 11.39
CA TYR A 323 -2.66 13.48 12.49
C TYR A 323 -1.71 13.79 13.66
N GLY A 324 -0.49 14.25 13.38
CA GLY A 324 0.43 14.71 14.43
C GLY A 324 -0.05 16.00 15.11
N TYR A 325 -0.58 16.94 14.34
CA TYR A 325 -1.14 18.19 14.87
C TYR A 325 -2.31 17.92 15.82
N LEU A 326 -3.19 16.97 15.50
CA LEU A 326 -4.33 16.60 16.35
C LEU A 326 -3.95 16.23 17.79
N TYR A 327 -2.82 15.56 17.99
CA TYR A 327 -2.43 15.05 19.31
C TYR A 327 -1.28 15.81 19.96
N PHE A 328 -0.37 16.36 19.17
CA PHE A 328 0.84 16.99 19.68
C PHE A 328 0.97 18.48 19.29
N GLY A 329 -0.04 19.04 18.62
CA GLY A 329 -0.04 20.42 18.17
C GLY A 329 1.06 20.71 17.15
N ILE A 330 1.44 21.99 17.06
CA ILE A 330 2.34 22.50 16.01
C ILE A 330 3.75 21.91 16.09
N TYR A 331 4.30 21.76 17.31
CA TYR A 331 5.71 21.44 17.55
C TYR A 331 6.11 20.03 17.13
N PHE A 332 5.24 19.04 17.37
CA PHE A 332 5.48 17.64 17.01
C PHE A 332 4.53 17.13 15.93
N SER A 333 3.94 18.04 15.15
CA SER A 333 3.07 17.73 14.01
C SER A 333 3.73 16.74 13.03
N SER A 334 5.04 16.83 12.83
CA SER A 334 5.80 15.97 11.91
C SER A 334 6.18 14.58 12.47
N PHE A 335 5.80 14.27 13.71
CA PHE A 335 6.21 13.05 14.41
C PHE A 335 5.89 11.78 13.61
N PHE A 336 4.67 11.64 13.08
CA PHE A 336 4.25 10.43 12.36
C PHE A 336 4.95 10.28 11.00
N ALA A 337 5.30 11.38 10.34
CA ALA A 337 6.09 11.31 9.11
C ALA A 337 7.50 10.77 9.42
N CYS A 338 8.14 11.28 10.47
CA CYS A 338 9.43 10.77 10.94
C CYS A 338 9.33 9.30 11.38
N PHE A 339 8.28 8.92 12.11
CA PHE A 339 8.02 7.53 12.49
C PHE A 339 7.90 6.62 11.27
N ASN A 340 7.14 7.02 10.25
CA ASN A 340 7.00 6.25 9.01
C ASN A 340 8.36 6.10 8.27
N ILE A 341 9.22 7.12 8.28
CA ILE A 341 10.58 7.05 7.73
C ILE A 341 11.43 6.06 8.53
N PHE A 342 11.38 6.12 9.87
CA PHE A 342 12.11 5.20 10.74
C PHE A 342 11.75 3.74 10.44
N ILE A 343 10.45 3.43 10.37
CA ILE A 343 9.97 2.08 10.00
C ILE A 343 10.43 1.69 8.60
N SER A 344 10.36 2.61 7.62
CA SER A 344 10.87 2.36 6.26
C SER A 344 12.34 1.95 6.28
N THR A 345 13.18 2.67 7.01
CA THR A 345 14.61 2.35 7.09
C THR A 345 14.86 1.01 7.79
N LEU A 346 14.10 0.67 8.84
CA LEU A 346 14.19 -0.65 9.46
C LEU A 346 13.82 -1.77 8.48
N LEU A 347 12.71 -1.62 7.75
CA LEU A 347 12.26 -2.59 6.75
C LEU A 347 13.28 -2.75 5.62
N GLU A 348 13.89 -1.66 5.16
CA GLU A 348 14.95 -1.71 4.15
C GLU A 348 16.15 -2.52 4.65
N ARG A 349 16.63 -2.25 5.87
CA ARG A 349 17.75 -2.99 6.46
C ARG A 349 17.41 -4.48 6.59
N MET A 350 16.24 -4.81 7.11
CA MET A 350 15.81 -6.20 7.24
C MET A 350 15.71 -6.89 5.86
N ALA A 351 15.17 -6.21 4.84
CA ALA A 351 15.04 -6.76 3.49
C ALA A 351 16.41 -7.03 2.83
N LYS A 352 17.38 -6.12 3.02
CA LYS A 352 18.74 -6.26 2.48
C LYS A 352 19.52 -7.43 3.10
N HIS A 353 19.35 -7.65 4.41
CA HIS A 353 20.04 -8.72 5.12
C HIS A 353 19.37 -10.09 4.95
N SER A 354 18.12 -10.14 4.52
CA SER A 354 17.40 -11.40 4.35
C SER A 354 17.88 -12.19 3.13
N ASP A 355 18.20 -13.46 3.34
CA ASP A 355 18.55 -14.45 2.30
C ASP A 355 17.34 -15.29 1.88
N LYS A 356 16.21 -15.19 2.60
CA LYS A 356 14.99 -15.95 2.34
C LYS A 356 14.08 -15.19 1.39
N ILE A 357 13.64 -15.87 0.32
CA ILE A 357 12.78 -15.23 -0.69
C ILE A 357 11.46 -14.73 -0.06
N GLU A 358 10.89 -15.47 0.89
CA GLU A 358 9.60 -15.11 1.48
C GLU A 358 9.68 -13.89 2.37
N VAL A 359 10.68 -13.88 3.25
CA VAL A 359 10.93 -12.77 4.17
C VAL A 359 11.29 -11.52 3.36
N LYS A 360 12.13 -11.65 2.34
CA LYS A 360 12.46 -10.52 1.46
C LYS A 360 11.24 -9.97 0.73
N PHE A 361 10.40 -10.82 0.16
CA PHE A 361 9.18 -10.38 -0.53
C PHE A 361 8.27 -9.58 0.42
N ILE A 362 7.98 -10.13 1.60
CA ILE A 362 7.12 -9.46 2.60
C ILE A 362 7.72 -8.13 3.03
N LEU A 363 9.01 -8.10 3.37
CA LEU A 363 9.68 -6.88 3.85
C LEU A 363 9.77 -5.82 2.75
N THR A 364 10.09 -6.20 1.51
CA THR A 364 10.11 -5.25 0.39
C THR A 364 8.71 -4.74 0.08
N TYR A 365 7.68 -5.58 0.19
CA TYR A 365 6.30 -5.14 0.02
C TYR A 365 5.91 -4.07 1.05
N LEU A 366 6.19 -4.34 2.33
CA LEU A 366 5.96 -3.38 3.41
C LEU A 366 6.78 -2.10 3.19
N LEU A 367 8.06 -2.23 2.82
CA LEU A 367 8.94 -1.11 2.53
C LEU A 367 8.36 -0.17 1.47
N ILE A 368 7.97 -0.71 0.32
CA ILE A 368 7.39 0.08 -0.77
C ILE A 368 6.09 0.77 -0.32
N ARG A 369 5.26 0.10 0.48
CA ARG A 369 4.05 0.69 1.04
C ARG A 369 4.37 1.88 1.94
N PHE A 370 5.30 1.75 2.89
CA PHE A 370 5.70 2.85 3.76
C PHE A 370 6.36 3.99 2.97
N CYS A 371 7.31 3.70 2.07
CA CYS A 371 8.00 4.71 1.25
C CYS A 371 7.05 5.51 0.35
N THR A 372 6.01 4.87 -0.20
CA THR A 372 5.04 5.55 -1.07
C THR A 372 3.95 6.29 -0.29
N ASN A 373 3.78 6.00 1.01
CA ASN A 373 2.76 6.57 1.88
C ASN A 373 3.37 7.21 3.13
N LEU A 374 4.59 7.77 3.02
CA LEU A 374 5.29 8.41 4.15
C LEU A 374 4.43 9.48 4.83
N TYR A 375 3.59 10.15 4.05
CA TYR A 375 2.73 11.24 4.49
C TYR A 375 1.31 10.84 4.90
N VAL A 376 1.06 9.54 5.05
CA VAL A 376 -0.21 8.99 5.53
C VAL A 376 -0.14 8.81 7.04
N ASN A 377 -1.26 8.98 7.74
CA ASN A 377 -1.35 8.65 9.16
C ASN A 377 -0.93 7.19 9.44
N SER A 378 -0.11 6.99 10.47
CA SER A 378 0.47 5.68 10.79
C SER A 378 -0.56 4.57 11.07
N PRO A 379 -1.74 4.80 11.69
CA PRO A 379 -2.75 3.76 11.89
C PRO A 379 -3.15 3.01 10.60
N ALA A 380 -3.28 3.72 9.48
CA ALA A 380 -3.61 3.10 8.19
C ALA A 380 -2.50 2.18 7.67
N LEU A 381 -1.23 2.55 7.92
CA LEU A 381 -0.06 1.74 7.56
C LEU A 381 0.11 0.55 8.49
N ILE A 382 -0.15 0.71 9.78
CA ILE A 382 -0.13 -0.36 10.79
C ILE A 382 -1.19 -1.41 10.46
N THR A 383 -2.42 -0.99 10.16
CA THR A 383 -3.51 -1.88 9.74
C THR A 383 -3.10 -2.72 8.56
N PHE A 384 -2.60 -2.06 7.50
CA PHE A 384 -2.16 -2.78 6.31
C PHE A 384 -1.04 -3.79 6.63
N SER A 385 -0.04 -3.36 7.39
CA SER A 385 1.16 -4.15 7.66
C SER A 385 0.85 -5.37 8.52
N THR A 386 0.04 -5.17 9.57
CA THR A 386 -0.35 -6.24 10.49
C THR A 386 -1.29 -7.24 9.83
N ILE A 387 -2.18 -6.82 8.93
CA ILE A 387 -2.99 -7.77 8.13
C ILE A 387 -2.08 -8.59 7.21
N LEU A 388 -1.15 -7.97 6.48
CA LEU A 388 -0.24 -8.71 5.59
C LEU A 388 0.64 -9.71 6.37
N LEU A 389 1.15 -9.30 7.53
CA LEU A 389 1.90 -10.20 8.43
C LEU A 389 0.99 -11.28 9.03
N GLY A 390 -0.25 -10.94 9.37
CA GLY A 390 -1.26 -11.85 9.89
C GLY A 390 -1.72 -12.88 8.86
N THR A 391 -1.71 -12.57 7.56
CA THR A 391 -2.10 -13.53 6.52
C THR A 391 -0.89 -14.22 5.90
N THR A 392 -0.04 -13.48 5.18
CA THR A 392 1.12 -14.06 4.49
C THR A 392 2.22 -14.45 5.48
N GLY A 393 2.48 -13.61 6.49
CA GLY A 393 3.52 -13.87 7.49
C GLY A 393 3.23 -15.09 8.35
N LEU A 394 1.99 -15.30 8.82
CA LEU A 394 1.60 -16.49 9.57
C LEU A 394 1.76 -17.77 8.74
N VAL A 395 1.45 -17.74 7.44
CA VAL A 395 1.65 -18.90 6.55
C VAL A 395 3.13 -19.25 6.44
N VAL A 396 4.01 -18.24 6.28
CA VAL A 396 5.47 -18.43 6.25
C VAL A 396 6.00 -18.97 7.58
N MET A 397 5.52 -18.42 8.70
CA MET A 397 5.92 -18.85 10.04
C MET A 397 5.45 -20.28 10.34
N PHE A 398 4.19 -20.61 10.04
CA PHE A 398 3.67 -21.96 10.20
C PHE A 398 4.46 -22.95 9.33
N SER A 399 4.70 -22.59 8.07
CA SER A 399 5.47 -23.41 7.14
C SER A 399 6.91 -23.69 7.59
N SER A 400 7.57 -22.72 8.26
CA SER A 400 8.94 -22.87 8.75
C SER A 400 9.05 -23.81 9.95
N ILE A 401 8.09 -23.79 10.87
CA ILE A 401 8.04 -24.67 12.05
C ILE A 401 8.05 -26.15 11.63
N PHE A 402 7.30 -26.51 10.59
CA PHE A 402 7.21 -27.90 10.11
C PHE A 402 8.41 -28.34 9.27
N LYS A 403 9.17 -27.40 8.69
CA LYS A 403 10.43 -27.74 8.00
C LYS A 403 11.47 -28.23 9.00
N ASN A 404 11.63 -27.51 10.12
CA ASN A 404 12.62 -27.82 11.15
C ASN A 404 12.31 -29.14 11.89
N ARG A 405 11.03 -29.52 12.03
CA ARG A 405 10.65 -30.80 12.66
C ARG A 405 11.04 -32.02 11.82
N LYS A 406 11.15 -31.92 10.50
CA LYS A 406 11.61 -33.03 9.65
C LYS A 406 13.13 -33.22 9.71
N SER A 407 13.93 -32.17 9.95
CA SER A 407 15.38 -32.35 10.13
C SER A 407 15.74 -32.91 11.51
N LEU A 408 14.89 -32.69 12.53
CA LEU A 408 15.07 -33.24 13.88
C LEU A 408 14.67 -34.72 14.03
N LYS A 409 13.84 -35.25 13.12
CA LYS A 409 13.47 -36.68 13.08
C LYS A 409 14.41 -37.54 12.22
N GLY A 410 15.52 -36.96 11.75
CA GLY A 410 16.54 -37.63 10.93
C GLY A 410 17.83 -37.96 11.68
N TYR A 411 17.80 -37.97 13.02
CA TYR A 411 18.87 -38.42 13.89
C TYR A 411 18.42 -39.63 14.71
#